data_AF-A0AAV2L0Y0-F1
#
_entry.id   AF-A0AAV2L0Y0-F1
#
_cell.length_a   1.000
_cell.length_b   1.000
_cell.length_c   1.000
_cell.angle_alpha   90.00
_cell.angle_beta   90.00
_cell.angle_gamma   90.00
#
_symmetry.space_group_name_H-M   'P 1'
#
loop_
_entity.id
_entity.type
_entity.pdbx_description
1 polymer ?
#
loop_
_entity_poly.entity_id
_entity_poly.type
_entity_poly.pdbx_seq_one_letter_code
_entity_poly.pdbx_strand_id
1 'polypeptide(L)'
;MLFYRISYQDTNSIPAEERLSICLWFLATGDSYRTIAGSFRAGISTVSMLIPDVVAAIWDCLVEEFMAVPGAEEWRGVATPLKSKFKDGAVESVF
;
A
#
# COMPACT_ATOMS: atom_id res chain seq x y z
N MET A 1 -9.69 20.35 0.54
CA MET A 1 -8.31 20.91 0.46
C MET A 1 -7.82 21.64 1.74
N LEU A 2 -8.52 21.64 2.89
CA LEU A 2 -7.93 22.17 4.15
C LEU A 2 -8.11 21.30 5.40
N PHE A 3 -8.86 20.19 5.34
CA PHE A 3 -9.12 19.37 6.54
C PHE A 3 -8.04 18.32 6.86
N TYR A 4 -7.18 17.93 5.91
CA TYR A 4 -6.19 16.86 6.12
C TYR A 4 -4.85 17.35 6.69
N ARG A 5 -4.67 18.66 6.86
CA ARG A 5 -3.39 19.25 7.32
C ARG A 5 -3.22 19.20 8.84
N ILE A 6 -4.20 18.68 9.57
CA ILE A 6 -4.26 18.67 11.04
C ILE A 6 -4.72 17.30 11.57
N SER A 7 -3.96 16.26 11.24
CA SER A 7 -3.72 15.13 12.14
C SER A 7 -2.24 14.80 11.91
N TYR A 8 -1.33 14.78 12.87
CA TYR A 8 -1.40 14.55 14.29
C TYR A 8 0.01 14.93 14.80
N GLN A 9 0.13 15.92 15.69
CA GLN A 9 1.41 16.54 16.06
C GLN A 9 2.41 15.60 16.77
N ASP A 10 2.02 14.37 17.14
CA ASP A 10 2.89 13.41 17.85
C ASP A 10 3.73 12.51 16.93
N THR A 11 3.45 12.42 15.62
CA THR A 11 4.31 11.69 14.67
C THR A 11 5.44 12.54 14.09
N ASN A 12 5.56 13.81 14.48
CA ASN A 12 6.69 14.67 14.13
C ASN A 12 8.03 14.17 14.69
N SER A 13 8.00 13.22 15.64
CA SER A 13 9.21 12.55 16.12
C SER A 13 9.79 11.55 15.10
N ILE A 14 9.00 11.10 14.11
CA ILE A 14 9.45 10.18 13.08
C ILE A 14 9.69 10.98 11.79
N PRO A 15 10.92 10.98 11.23
CA PRO A 15 11.22 11.72 10.01
C PRO A 15 10.37 11.25 8.84
N ALA A 16 10.08 12.15 7.90
CA ALA A 16 9.23 11.86 6.74
C ALA A 16 9.70 10.64 5.93
N GLU A 17 11.02 10.48 5.80
CA GLU A 17 11.66 9.37 5.11
C GLU A 17 11.35 8.01 5.75
N GLU A 18 11.35 7.95 7.08
CA GLU A 18 11.05 6.73 7.82
C GLU A 18 9.56 6.39 7.75
N ARG A 19 8.68 7.40 7.82
CA ARG A 19 7.24 7.21 7.62
C ARG A 19 6.94 6.65 6.22
N LEU A 20 7.61 7.19 5.20
CA LEU A 20 7.50 6.69 3.83
C LEU A 20 7.99 5.23 3.73
N SER A 21 9.12 4.91 4.35
CA SER A 21 9.69 3.56 4.34
C SER A 21 8.76 2.54 4.99
N ILE A 22 8.16 2.87 6.14
CA ILE A 22 7.15 2.02 6.82
C ILE A 22 5.97 1.76 5.90
N CYS A 23 5.46 2.81 5.24
CA CYS A 23 4.31 2.71 4.36
C CYS A 23 4.61 1.89 3.09
N LEU A 24 5.78 2.08 2.50
CA LEU A 24 6.21 1.30 1.33
C LEU A 24 6.38 -0.18 1.69
N TRP A 25 6.91 -0.49 2.88
CA TRP A 25 6.96 -1.87 3.35
C TRP A 25 5.57 -2.48 3.43
N PHE A 26 4.62 -1.77 4.05
CA PHE A 26 3.22 -2.22 4.14
C PHE A 26 2.62 -2.52 2.76
N LEU A 27 2.78 -1.60 1.80
CA LEU A 27 2.24 -1.77 0.45
C LEU A 27 2.93 -2.90 -0.32
N ALA A 28 4.23 -3.11 -0.12
CA ALA A 28 5.00 -4.12 -0.82
C ALA A 28 4.76 -5.54 -0.30
N THR A 29 4.61 -5.72 1.03
CA THR A 29 4.50 -7.04 1.64
C THR A 29 3.08 -7.44 2.02
N GLY A 30 2.20 -6.46 2.30
CA GLY A 30 0.88 -6.72 2.87
C GLY A 30 0.94 -7.27 4.31
N ASP A 31 2.07 -7.12 5.00
CA ASP A 31 2.26 -7.60 6.37
C ASP A 31 1.29 -6.93 7.36
N SER A 32 0.99 -7.64 8.45
CA SER A 32 0.22 -7.07 9.55
C SER A 32 0.95 -5.89 10.20
N TYR A 33 0.20 -4.94 10.76
CA TYR A 33 0.77 -3.82 11.52
C TYR A 33 1.65 -4.25 12.69
N ARG A 34 1.39 -5.43 13.28
CA ARG A 34 2.24 -6.00 14.34
C ARG A 34 3.62 -6.37 13.82
N THR A 35 3.68 -7.03 12.66
CA THR A 35 4.94 -7.41 12.02
C THR A 35 5.77 -6.17 11.70
N ILE A 36 5.13 -5.18 11.08
CA ILE A 36 5.78 -3.93 10.67
C ILE A 36 6.26 -3.13 11.90
N ALA A 37 5.43 -3.00 12.93
CA ALA A 37 5.81 -2.35 14.19
C ALA A 37 7.05 -3.00 14.81
N GLY A 38 7.16 -4.33 14.76
CA GLY A 38 8.35 -5.07 15.19
C GLY A 38 9.60 -4.73 14.36
N SER A 39 9.48 -4.71 13.03
CA SER A 39 10.59 -4.43 12.11
C SER A 39 11.15 -3.01 12.28
N PHE A 40 10.28 -2.02 12.45
CA PHE A 40 10.66 -0.60 12.55
C PHE A 40 10.78 -0.10 13.99
N ARG A 41 10.67 -0.99 14.99
CA ARG A 41 10.72 -0.64 16.43
C ARG A 41 9.75 0.49 16.80
N ALA A 42 8.58 0.51 16.17
CA ALA A 42 7.53 1.49 16.37
C ALA A 42 6.37 0.90 17.17
N GLY A 43 5.53 1.74 17.76
CA GLY A 43 4.27 1.30 18.35
C GLY A 43 3.29 0.84 17.26
N ILE A 44 2.51 -0.20 17.54
CA ILE A 44 1.44 -0.67 16.62
C ILE A 44 0.45 0.47 16.34
N SER A 45 0.09 1.25 17.36
CA SER A 45 -0.75 2.44 17.22
C SER A 45 -0.13 3.46 16.27
N THR A 46 1.16 3.75 16.42
CA THR A 46 1.91 4.66 15.54
C THR A 46 1.85 4.20 14.09
N VAL A 47 2.14 2.92 13.82
CA VAL A 47 2.08 2.36 12.45
C VAL A 47 0.66 2.45 11.89
N SER A 48 -0.36 2.09 12.69
CA SER A 48 -1.76 2.11 12.24
C SER A 48 -2.29 3.51 11.92
N MET A 49 -1.80 4.54 12.61
CA MET A 49 -2.18 5.94 12.37
C MET A 49 -1.42 6.52 11.17
N LEU A 50 -0.16 6.14 11.02
CA LEU A 50 0.74 6.68 10.00
C LEU A 50 0.40 6.17 8.60
N ILE A 51 0.11 4.88 8.44
CA ILE A 51 -0.07 4.25 7.13
C ILE A 51 -1.16 4.94 6.29
N PRO A 52 -2.40 5.17 6.81
CA PRO A 52 -3.46 5.81 6.01
C PRO A 52 -3.05 7.19 5.48
N ASP A 53 -2.40 8.01 6.31
CA ASP A 53 -1.98 9.37 5.93
C ASP A 53 -0.92 9.34 4.83
N VAL A 54 0.06 8.43 4.94
CA VAL A 54 1.14 8.32 3.95
C VAL A 54 0.63 7.68 2.66
N VAL A 55 -0.24 6.67 2.72
CA VAL A 55 -0.88 6.09 1.53
C VAL A 55 -1.67 7.14 0.76
N ALA A 56 -2.43 7.99 1.46
CA ALA A 56 -3.17 9.08 0.81
C ALA A 56 -2.22 10.07 0.11
N ALA A 57 -1.13 10.47 0.78
CA ALA A 57 -0.12 11.33 0.17
C ALA A 57 0.58 10.69 -1.04
N ILE A 58 0.87 9.40 -0.99
CA ILE A 58 1.41 8.63 -2.12
C ILE A 58 0.42 8.65 -3.28
N TRP A 59 -0.86 8.37 -3.01
CA TRP A 59 -1.91 8.36 -4.01
C TRP A 59 -2.01 9.72 -4.70
N ASP A 60 -2.14 10.79 -3.92
CA ASP A 60 -2.31 12.16 -4.44
C ASP A 60 -1.10 12.63 -5.26
N CYS A 61 0.12 12.16 -4.96
CA CYS A 61 1.34 12.60 -5.63
C CYS A 61 1.78 11.70 -6.80
N LEU A 62 1.53 10.39 -6.72
CA LEU A 62 2.16 9.40 -7.62
C LEU A 62 1.18 8.64 -8.50
N VAL A 63 -0.13 8.70 -8.21
CA VAL A 63 -1.11 7.90 -8.97
C VAL A 63 -1.16 8.31 -10.45
N GLU A 64 -1.10 9.60 -10.74
CA GLU A 64 -1.19 10.10 -12.12
C GLU A 64 0.05 9.73 -12.95
N GLU A 65 1.22 9.70 -12.33
CA GLU A 65 2.49 9.43 -13.01
C GLU A 65 2.77 7.92 -13.15
N PHE A 66 2.49 7.13 -12.11
CA PHE A 66 2.92 5.72 -12.04
C PHE A 66 1.77 4.70 -12.12
N MET A 67 0.53 5.15 -11.96
CA MET A 67 -0.66 4.27 -11.94
C MET A 67 -1.74 4.76 -12.91
N ALA A 68 -1.33 5.20 -14.11
CA ALA A 68 -2.26 5.50 -15.18
C ALA A 68 -3.15 4.28 -15.47
N VAL A 69 -4.47 4.51 -15.54
CA VAL A 69 -5.43 3.44 -15.79
C VAL A 69 -5.19 2.88 -17.19
N PRO A 70 -4.84 1.58 -17.33
CA PRO A 70 -4.59 0.99 -18.63
C PRO A 70 -5.82 1.06 -19.53
N GLY A 71 -5.60 1.13 -20.83
CA GLY A 71 -6.68 0.99 -21.81
C GLY A 71 -7.29 -0.41 -21.80
N ALA A 72 -8.52 -0.56 -22.32
CA ALA A 72 -9.20 -1.86 -22.37
C ALA A 72 -8.43 -2.95 -23.15
N GLU A 73 -7.53 -2.55 -24.06
CA GLU A 73 -6.63 -3.47 -24.77
C GLU A 73 -5.46 -3.91 -23.89
N GLU A 74 -4.79 -2.98 -23.20
CA GLU A 74 -3.70 -3.26 -22.26
C GLU A 74 -4.17 -4.19 -21.13
N TRP A 75 -5.36 -3.92 -20.58
CA TRP A 75 -6.00 -4.81 -19.62
C TRP A 75 -6.20 -6.23 -20.15
N ARG A 76 -6.55 -6.37 -21.45
CA ARG A 76 -6.74 -7.68 -22.10
C ARG A 76 -5.40 -8.40 -22.26
N GLY A 77 -4.34 -7.65 -22.58
CA GLY A 77 -2.96 -8.13 -22.66
C GLY A 77 -2.46 -8.68 -21.32
N VAL A 78 -2.77 -8.01 -20.20
CA VAL A 78 -2.41 -8.49 -18.85
C VAL A 78 -3.31 -9.66 -18.39
N ALA A 79 -4.61 -9.62 -18.68
CA ALA A 79 -5.56 -10.63 -18.22
C ALA A 79 -5.37 -12.00 -18.89
N THR A 80 -4.90 -12.04 -20.13
CA THR A 80 -4.78 -13.29 -20.89
C THR A 80 -3.72 -14.25 -20.30
N PRO A 81 -2.50 -13.79 -19.99
CA PRO A 81 -1.49 -14.60 -19.30
C PRO A 81 -1.89 -14.97 -17.85
N LEU A 82 -2.61 -14.11 -17.14
CA LEU A 82 -3.08 -14.43 -15.79
C LEU A 82 -4.09 -15.56 -15.80
N LYS A 83 -5.04 -15.53 -16.76
CA LYS A 83 -6.03 -16.59 -16.94
C LYS A 83 -5.41 -17.92 -17.34
N SER A 84 -4.35 -17.93 -18.15
CA SER A 84 -3.66 -19.17 -18.49
C SER A 84 -2.89 -19.73 -17.29
N LYS A 85 -2.19 -18.89 -16.53
CA LYS A 85 -1.46 -19.32 -15.31
C LYS A 85 -2.36 -19.90 -14.22
N PHE A 86 -3.60 -19.41 -14.12
CA PHE A 86 -4.55 -19.88 -13.12
C PHE A 86 -5.44 -21.05 -13.61
N LYS A 87 -5.35 -21.43 -14.88
CA LYS A 87 -6.04 -22.63 -15.42
C LYS A 87 -5.28 -23.93 -15.14
N ASP A 88 -3.99 -23.87 -14.86
CA ASP A 88 -3.13 -25.04 -14.65
C ASP A 88 -2.95 -25.43 -13.17
N GLY A 89 -3.62 -24.72 -12.24
CA GLY A 89 -3.59 -25.00 -10.80
C GLY A 89 -4.97 -25.37 -10.28
N ALA A 90 -5.13 -26.62 -9.85
CA ALA A 90 -6.34 -27.17 -9.27
C ALA A 90 -6.99 -26.24 -8.23
N VAL A 91 -8.18 -25.73 -8.56
CA VAL A 91 -9.15 -25.20 -7.58
C VAL A 91 -10.40 -26.07 -7.63
N GLU A 92 -10.21 -27.36 -7.37
CA GLU A 92 -11.30 -28.27 -7.01
C GLU A 92 -11.04 -28.75 -5.58
N SER A 93 -11.33 -27.85 -4.63
CA SER A 93 -11.70 -28.09 -3.23
C SER A 93 -11.45 -26.79 -2.46
N VAL A 94 -12.47 -25.95 -2.42
CA VAL A 94 -12.99 -25.16 -1.28
C VAL A 94 -14.04 -24.24 -1.89
N PHE A 95 -15.18 -24.84 -2.23
CA PHE A 95 -16.50 -24.30 -1.96
C PHE A 95 -17.34 -25.48 -1.47
#